data_AF-A0A938P7W2-F1
#
_entry.id   AF-A0A938P7W2-F1
#
_cell.length_a   1.000
_cell.length_b   1.000
_cell.length_c   1.000
_cell.angle_alpha   90.00
_cell.angle_beta   90.00
_cell.angle_gamma   90.00
#
_symmetry.space_group_name_H-M   'P 1'
#
loop_
_entity.id
_entity.type
_entity.pdbx_description
1 polymer ?
#
loop_
_entity_poly.entity_id
_entity_poly.type
_entity_poly.pdbx_seq_one_letter_code
_entity_poly.pdbx_strand_id
1 'polypeptide(L)'
;MKKFLVLIIISVFNISPFAQTDFFADDSNDVNCNYNSFDIGSRNSGISFGNSKNWNGLRFNFSDCGIGTINGINITFWKPERSPGSQVNGISLGGAPLADNLTGVN
;
A
#
# COMPACT_ATOMS: atom_id res chain seq x y z
N MET A 1 -49.79 -18.05 -2.72
CA MET A 1 -49.58 -18.33 -4.16
C MET A 1 -49.51 -17.00 -4.92
N LYS A 2 -48.33 -16.61 -5.42
CA LYS A 2 -48.14 -15.85 -6.67
C LYS A 2 -46.64 -15.61 -6.93
N LYS A 3 -46.11 -16.46 -7.81
CA LYS A 3 -45.20 -16.16 -8.92
C LYS A 3 -43.80 -15.60 -8.59
N PHE A 4 -42.84 -16.52 -8.68
CA PHE A 4 -41.51 -16.33 -9.27
C PHE A 4 -41.47 -15.18 -10.30
N LEU A 5 -40.57 -14.22 -10.08
CA LEU A 5 -39.93 -13.50 -11.18
C LEU A 5 -38.46 -13.27 -10.81
N VAL A 6 -37.62 -14.10 -11.43
CA VAL A 6 -36.17 -13.93 -11.51
C VAL A 6 -35.88 -12.67 -12.31
N LEU A 7 -35.09 -11.76 -11.75
CA LEU A 7 -34.40 -10.70 -12.49
C LEU A 7 -32.97 -10.61 -11.96
N ILE A 8 -32.14 -11.51 -12.49
CA ILE A 8 -30.70 -11.25 -12.68
C ILE A 8 -30.64 -10.13 -13.73
N ILE A 9 -29.92 -9.03 -13.45
CA ILE A 9 -29.07 -8.34 -14.42
C ILE A 9 -28.14 -7.37 -13.66
N ILE A 10 -26.90 -7.83 -13.53
CA ILE A 10 -25.65 -7.08 -13.74
C ILE A 10 -25.43 -5.84 -12.87
N SER A 11 -24.64 -6.06 -11.82
CA SER A 11 -23.79 -5.05 -11.18
C SER A 11 -22.85 -4.43 -12.22
N VAL A 12 -23.20 -3.27 -12.77
CA VAL A 12 -22.29 -2.47 -13.60
C VAL A 12 -21.58 -1.47 -12.70
N PHE A 13 -20.33 -1.83 -12.40
CA PHE A 13 -19.22 -0.93 -12.10
C PHE A 13 -19.39 0.43 -12.81
N ASN A 14 -19.59 1.50 -12.05
CA ASN A 14 -19.30 2.85 -12.51
C ASN A 14 -18.15 3.38 -11.66
N ILE A 15 -16.95 3.13 -12.17
CA ILE A 15 -15.72 3.79 -11.76
C ILE A 15 -15.85 5.22 -12.28
N SER A 16 -16.02 6.20 -11.42
CA SER A 16 -15.77 7.59 -11.82
C SER A 16 -14.26 7.82 -11.83
N PRO A 17 -13.70 8.34 -12.94
CA PRO A 17 -12.33 8.83 -12.95
C PRO A 17 -12.39 10.24 -12.36
N PHE A 18 -11.90 10.45 -11.14
CA PHE A 18 -11.74 11.81 -10.61
C PHE A 18 -10.26 12.15 -10.40
N ALA A 19 -9.76 12.82 -11.44
CA ALA A 19 -8.83 13.94 -11.43
C ALA A 19 -7.47 13.76 -10.75
N GLN A 20 -6.48 13.36 -11.54
CA GLN A 20 -5.11 13.85 -11.35
C GLN A 20 -4.98 15.21 -12.06
N THR A 21 -5.00 16.31 -11.31
CA THR A 21 -4.35 17.56 -11.75
C THR A 21 -3.91 18.36 -10.53
N ASP A 22 -2.66 18.17 -10.13
CA ASP A 22 -1.85 19.28 -9.61
C ASP A 22 -0.64 19.40 -10.54
N PHE A 23 -0.78 20.31 -11.51
CA PHE A 23 0.24 20.66 -12.51
C PHE A 23 1.25 21.63 -11.89
N PHE A 24 1.82 21.24 -10.75
CA PHE A 24 3.01 21.83 -10.18
C PHE A 24 3.83 20.66 -9.66
N ALA A 25 4.80 20.21 -10.48
CA ALA A 25 5.85 19.32 -10.05
C ALA A 25 6.67 20.07 -8.99
N ASP A 26 6.28 19.92 -7.74
CA ASP A 26 7.13 20.22 -6.60
C ASP A 26 8.24 19.17 -6.60
N ASP A 27 9.33 19.51 -7.28
CA ASP A 27 10.62 18.79 -7.35
C ASP A 27 11.39 18.90 -6.02
N SER A 28 10.66 18.83 -4.90
CA SER A 28 11.23 18.56 -3.60
C SER A 28 10.83 17.13 -3.23
N ASN A 29 11.81 16.23 -3.22
CA ASN A 29 11.65 14.82 -2.81
C ASN A 29 11.30 14.67 -1.32
N ASP A 30 10.87 15.74 -0.66
CA ASP A 30 10.54 15.79 0.75
C ASP A 30 9.10 15.34 0.98
N VAL A 31 8.85 14.05 0.73
CA VAL A 31 7.58 13.46 1.14
C VAL A 31 7.53 13.44 2.67
N ASN A 32 6.69 14.32 3.23
CA ASN A 32 6.43 14.37 4.67
C ASN A 32 5.54 13.19 5.09
N CYS A 33 6.18 12.04 5.31
CA CYS A 33 5.56 10.84 5.81
C CYS A 33 5.70 10.72 7.33
N ASN A 34 4.68 10.19 7.98
CA ASN A 34 4.81 9.72 9.35
C ASN A 34 5.49 8.33 9.35
N TYR A 35 6.65 8.21 9.99
CA TYR A 35 7.41 6.95 10.07
C TYR A 35 7.26 6.23 11.43
N ASN A 36 6.24 6.59 12.22
CA ASN A 36 6.01 5.95 13.51
C ASN A 36 5.78 4.45 13.33
N SER A 37 6.56 3.67 14.07
CA SER A 37 6.45 2.22 14.12
C SER A 37 6.76 1.69 15.52
N PHE A 38 6.18 0.54 15.82
CA PHE A 38 6.56 -0.29 16.93
C PHE A 38 7.26 -1.53 16.38
N ASP A 39 8.56 -1.61 16.63
CA ASP A 39 9.44 -2.57 16.00
C ASP A 39 9.98 -3.58 17.03
N ILE A 40 9.72 -4.86 16.77
CA ILE A 40 10.29 -5.98 17.53
C ILE A 40 11.37 -6.61 16.66
N GLY A 41 12.62 -6.26 16.94
CA GLY A 41 13.74 -6.71 16.13
C GLY A 41 15.04 -5.94 16.40
N SER A 42 16.03 -6.18 15.55
CA SER A 42 17.32 -5.48 15.59
C SER A 42 17.75 -5.11 14.18
N ARG A 43 18.41 -3.97 14.01
CA ARG A 43 18.97 -3.50 12.72
C ARG A 43 17.95 -3.57 11.58
N ASN A 44 16.75 -3.01 11.80
CA ASN A 44 15.66 -2.99 10.83
C ASN A 44 15.24 -4.39 10.34
N SER A 45 15.37 -5.40 11.19
CA SER A 45 15.03 -6.78 10.88
C SER A 45 14.18 -7.40 11.98
N GLY A 46 13.01 -7.94 11.63
CA GLY A 46 12.09 -8.56 12.58
C GLY A 46 10.62 -8.34 12.20
N ILE A 47 9.81 -7.99 13.20
CA ILE A 47 8.39 -7.67 13.03
C ILE A 47 8.18 -6.18 13.29
N SER A 48 7.55 -5.47 12.34
CA SER A 48 7.23 -4.04 12.46
C SER A 48 5.73 -3.81 12.37
N PHE A 49 5.21 -2.94 13.25
CA PHE A 49 3.84 -2.43 13.21
C PHE A 49 3.88 -0.92 13.02
N GLY A 50 3.45 -0.45 11.85
CA GLY A 50 3.48 0.95 11.45
C GLY A 50 4.34 1.18 10.20
N ASN A 51 4.68 2.45 9.96
CA ASN A 51 5.28 2.86 8.70
C ASN A 51 6.82 2.88 8.77
N SER A 52 7.43 1.79 9.28
CA SER A 52 8.90 1.68 9.39
C SER A 52 9.54 1.71 8.00
N LYS A 53 10.66 2.44 7.88
CA LYS A 53 11.42 2.63 6.63
C LYS A 53 12.55 1.60 6.55
N ASN A 54 12.83 1.10 5.34
CA ASN A 54 13.94 0.18 5.07
C ASN A 54 13.91 -1.09 5.96
N TRP A 55 12.85 -1.89 5.90
CA TRP A 55 12.60 -3.01 6.81
C TRP A 55 12.82 -4.38 6.19
N ASN A 56 13.33 -5.33 6.98
CA ASN A 56 13.50 -6.73 6.61
C ASN A 56 12.65 -7.64 7.52
N GLY A 57 11.79 -8.48 6.95
CA GLY A 57 10.95 -9.41 7.70
C GLY A 57 9.46 -9.14 7.50
N LEU A 58 8.70 -9.14 8.59
CA LEU A 58 7.25 -8.99 8.56
C LEU A 58 6.86 -7.56 8.94
N ARG A 59 6.05 -6.91 8.12
CA ARG A 59 5.59 -5.54 8.32
C ARG A 59 4.09 -5.44 8.19
N PHE A 60 3.45 -4.84 9.18
CA PHE A 60 2.04 -4.50 9.17
C PHE A 60 1.91 -2.99 9.16
N ASN A 61 1.25 -2.45 8.15
CA ASN A 61 1.09 -1.02 8.02
C ASN A 61 -0.35 -0.65 7.66
N PHE A 62 -0.81 0.51 8.15
CA PHE A 62 -2.13 1.00 7.78
C PHE A 62 -2.12 1.60 6.37
N SER A 63 -1.18 2.49 6.07
CA SER A 63 -1.04 3.18 4.79
C SER A 63 0.43 3.48 4.51
N ASP A 64 0.98 2.97 3.39
CA ASP A 64 2.42 3.10 3.08
C ASP A 64 2.77 4.52 2.63
N CYS A 65 3.82 5.09 3.23
CA CYS A 65 4.37 6.40 2.84
C CYS A 65 5.91 6.39 2.97
N GLY A 66 6.63 6.73 1.90
CA GLY A 66 8.08 6.94 1.93
C GLY A 66 8.91 5.72 2.39
N ILE A 67 8.41 4.50 2.19
CA ILE A 67 8.88 3.28 2.86
C ILE A 67 10.31 2.83 2.50
N GLY A 68 10.89 3.32 1.40
CA GLY A 68 12.20 2.90 0.92
C GLY A 68 12.18 1.43 0.48
N THR A 69 13.13 0.62 0.96
CA THR A 69 13.25 -0.79 0.57
C THR A 69 12.70 -1.75 1.63
N ILE A 70 11.70 -2.55 1.29
CA ILE A 70 11.13 -3.59 2.14
C ILE A 70 11.53 -4.96 1.58
N ASN A 71 12.12 -5.82 2.41
CA ASN A 71 12.45 -7.20 2.05
C ASN A 71 11.68 -8.17 2.95
N GLY A 72 10.74 -8.94 2.41
CA GLY A 72 9.95 -9.91 3.17
C GLY A 72 8.45 -9.79 2.91
N ILE A 73 7.64 -9.84 3.98
CA ILE A 73 6.17 -9.81 3.89
C ILE A 73 5.69 -8.42 4.34
N ASN A 74 5.03 -7.69 3.43
CA ASN A 74 4.43 -6.38 3.70
C ASN A 74 2.90 -6.48 3.64
N ILE A 75 2.21 -6.17 4.73
CA ILE A 75 0.75 -6.19 4.83
C ILE A 75 0.26 -4.76 5.01
N THR A 76 -0.45 -4.23 4.01
CA THR A 76 -0.93 -2.84 3.99
C THR A 76 -2.46 -2.77 3.92
N PHE A 77 -3.10 -2.18 4.93
CA PHE A 77 -4.57 -2.22 5.04
C PHE A 77 -5.29 -1.22 4.13
N TRP A 78 -4.66 -0.09 3.80
CA TRP A 78 -5.24 1.01 3.06
C TRP A 78 -4.43 1.38 1.83
N LYS A 79 -4.99 2.25 0.98
CA LYS A 79 -4.27 2.78 -0.18
C LYS A 79 -3.02 3.54 0.29
N PRO A 80 -1.87 3.33 -0.37
CA PRO A 80 -0.66 4.06 -0.08
C PRO A 80 -0.83 5.56 -0.35
N GLU A 81 -0.01 6.33 0.36
CA GLU A 81 0.22 7.74 0.10
C GLU A 81 1.33 7.88 -0.96
N ARG A 82 2.23 8.85 -0.80
CA ARG A 82 3.38 9.00 -1.69
C ARG A 82 4.54 8.14 -1.20
N SER A 83 5.06 7.30 -2.08
CA SER A 83 6.23 6.46 -1.80
C SER A 83 7.21 6.45 -2.98
N PRO A 84 7.73 7.62 -3.41
CA PRO A 84 8.72 7.67 -4.51
C PRO A 84 9.98 6.89 -4.12
N GLY A 85 10.50 6.13 -5.07
CA GLY A 85 11.66 5.25 -4.92
C GLY A 85 11.40 4.00 -4.05
N SER A 86 10.14 3.69 -3.72
CA SER A 86 9.84 2.52 -2.88
C SER A 86 10.04 1.19 -3.60
N GLN A 87 10.60 0.22 -2.90
CA GLN A 87 10.90 -1.11 -3.42
C GLN A 87 10.41 -2.15 -2.43
N VAL A 88 9.63 -3.13 -2.88
CA VAL A 88 9.25 -4.29 -2.08
C VAL A 88 9.71 -5.56 -2.76
N ASN A 89 10.57 -6.31 -2.08
CA ASN A 89 11.10 -7.60 -2.49
C ASN A 89 10.50 -8.69 -1.60
N GLY A 90 9.50 -9.42 -2.10
CA GLY A 90 8.88 -10.53 -1.37
C GLY A 90 7.38 -10.64 -1.60
N ILE A 91 6.60 -10.65 -0.53
CA ILE A 91 5.15 -10.82 -0.58
C ILE A 91 4.46 -9.53 -0.11
N SER A 92 3.63 -8.94 -0.96
CA SER A 92 2.78 -7.81 -0.58
C SER A 92 1.32 -8.26 -0.51
N LEU A 93 0.63 -7.96 0.59
CA LEU A 93 -0.78 -8.30 0.79
C LEU A 93 -1.53 -7.07 1.29
N GLY A 94 -2.78 -6.87 0.88
CA GLY A 94 -3.52 -5.72 1.37
C GLY A 94 -4.70 -5.29 0.54
N GLY A 95 -5.37 -4.22 0.99
CA GLY A 95 -6.47 -3.60 0.24
C GLY A 95 -6.00 -2.95 -1.06
N ALA A 96 -4.76 -2.45 -1.09
CA ALA A 96 -4.11 -1.88 -2.27
C ALA A 96 -2.58 -1.84 -2.10
N PRO A 97 -1.86 -2.97 -2.24
CA PRO A 97 -0.39 -2.95 -2.22
C PRO A 97 0.15 -2.12 -3.39
N LEU A 98 1.04 -1.15 -3.12
CA LEU A 98 1.72 -0.35 -4.14
C LEU A 98 3.14 -0.02 -3.67
N ALA A 99 4.08 -0.10 -4.60
CA ALA A 99 5.41 0.49 -4.50
C ALA A 99 5.88 0.83 -5.92
N ASP A 100 6.97 1.59 -6.05
CA ASP A 100 7.54 1.91 -7.37
C ASP A 100 8.12 0.66 -8.03
N ASN A 101 8.68 -0.26 -7.24
CA ASN A 101 9.10 -1.58 -7.69
C ASN A 101 8.55 -2.66 -6.76
N LEU A 102 7.79 -3.60 -7.33
CA LEU A 102 7.27 -4.77 -6.63
C LEU A 102 7.87 -6.02 -7.28
N THR A 103 8.70 -6.75 -6.53
CA THR A 103 9.31 -8.00 -6.98
C THR A 103 8.85 -9.14 -6.08
N GLY A 104 8.10 -10.08 -6.62
CA GLY A 104 7.61 -11.27 -5.91
C GLY A 104 6.10 -11.48 -6.07
N VAL A 105 5.41 -11.88 -5.01
CA VAL A 105 3.96 -12.16 -5.01
C VAL A 105 3.22 -10.96 -4.45
N ASN A 106 2.25 -10.40 -5.18
CA ASN A 106 1.53 -9.20 -4.78
C ASN A 106 0.04 -9.31 -5.08
#